data_AF-A0A2S6FYM5-F1
#
_entry.id   AF-A0A2S6FYM5-F1
#
_cell.length_a   1.000
_cell.length_b   1.000
_cell.length_c   1.000
_cell.angle_alpha   90.00
_cell.angle_beta   90.00
_cell.angle_gamma   90.00
#
_symmetry.space_group_name_H-M   'P 1'
#
loop_
_entity.id
_entity.type
_entity.pdbx_description
1 polymer ?
#
loop_
_entity_poly.entity_id
_entity_poly.type
_entity_poly.pdbx_seq_one_letter_code
_entity_poly.pdbx_strand_id
1 'polypeptide(L)'
;MNLMTRLVILKDAGQIDQNIHGDIIKIIDMFDEKYNIKLTEENASMLITHLAISFKRIKIGETVNPIEEIMYEEIRADKNYKKAEAIFKDIEVTIGKSINDNEKGFIIMHLCSLLHNEDTDKNTDENIIKDV
;
A
#
# COMPACT_ATOMS: atom_id res chain seq x y z
N MET A 1 -15.21 -6.15 -8.96
CA MET A 1 -15.39 -5.57 -7.60
C MET A 1 -14.47 -4.37 -7.51
N ASN A 2 -14.84 -3.28 -6.84
CA ASN A 2 -13.94 -2.13 -6.63
C ASN A 2 -13.40 -2.12 -5.18
N LEU A 3 -12.30 -1.40 -4.93
CA LEU A 3 -11.64 -1.35 -3.63
C LEU A 3 -12.57 -0.92 -2.50
N MET A 4 -13.50 -0.01 -2.79
CA MET A 4 -14.46 0.48 -1.80
C MET A 4 -15.43 -0.63 -1.37
N THR A 5 -15.92 -1.44 -2.32
CA THR A 5 -16.73 -2.62 -2.00
C THR A 5 -15.95 -3.61 -1.13
N ARG A 6 -14.67 -3.84 -1.44
CA ARG A 6 -13.81 -4.72 -0.64
C ARG A 6 -13.67 -4.23 0.80
N LEU A 7 -13.47 -2.92 0.98
CA LEU A 7 -13.31 -2.31 2.29
C LEU A 7 -14.59 -2.39 3.13
N VAL A 8 -15.75 -2.19 2.49
CA VAL A 8 -17.06 -2.40 3.12
C VAL A 8 -17.23 -3.85 3.57
N ILE A 9 -16.91 -4.83 2.71
CA ILE A 9 -16.99 -6.26 3.08
C ILE A 9 -16.09 -6.58 4.28
N LEU A 10 -14.85 -6.08 4.30
CA LEU A 10 -13.94 -6.28 5.44
C LEU A 10 -14.51 -5.69 6.73
N LYS A 11 -15.15 -4.52 6.65
CA LYS A 11 -15.79 -3.89 7.81
C LYS A 11 -17.00 -4.68 8.29
N ASP A 12 -17.89 -5.04 7.37
CA ASP A 12 -19.15 -5.74 7.67
C ASP A 12 -18.89 -7.16 8.21
N ALA A 13 -17.82 -7.81 7.74
CA ALA A 13 -17.34 -9.08 8.27
C ALA A 13 -16.60 -8.97 9.61
N GLY A 14 -16.54 -7.77 10.22
CA GLY A 14 -15.84 -7.52 11.48
C GLY A 14 -14.32 -7.69 11.40
N GLN A 15 -13.75 -7.71 10.20
CA GLN A 15 -12.31 -7.84 10.01
C GLN A 15 -11.59 -6.53 10.32
N ILE A 16 -12.23 -5.40 10.04
CA ILE A 16 -11.78 -4.06 10.43
C ILE A 16 -12.92 -3.27 11.05
N ASP A 17 -12.59 -2.24 11.82
CA ASP A 17 -13.58 -1.32 12.36
C ASP A 17 -13.69 -0.01 11.55
N GLN A 18 -14.60 0.86 11.97
CA GLN A 18 -14.87 2.14 11.31
C GLN A 18 -13.64 3.08 11.28
N ASN A 19 -12.75 3.01 12.27
CA ASN A 19 -11.55 3.86 12.29
C ASN A 19 -10.53 3.37 11.27
N ILE A 20 -10.27 2.06 11.21
CA ILE A 20 -9.36 1.46 10.22
C ILE A 20 -9.90 1.67 8.80
N HIS A 21 -11.21 1.51 8.60
CA HIS A 21 -11.86 1.82 7.33
C HIS A 21 -11.63 3.29 6.93
N GLY A 22 -11.81 4.24 7.85
CA GLY A 22 -11.57 5.66 7.61
C GLY A 22 -10.10 5.97 7.29
N ASP A 23 -9.15 5.35 7.99
CA ASP A 23 -7.71 5.52 7.76
C ASP A 23 -7.31 5.03 6.35
N ILE A 24 -7.89 3.92 5.88
CA ILE A 24 -7.64 3.40 4.53
C ILE A 24 -8.19 4.33 3.45
N ILE A 25 -9.38 4.90 3.65
CA ILE A 25 -9.93 5.88 2.69
C ILE A 25 -8.98 7.07 2.54
N LYS A 26 -8.49 7.63 3.66
CA LYS A 26 -7.52 8.75 3.60
C LYS A 26 -6.25 8.37 2.85
N ILE A 27 -5.78 7.13 2.99
CA ILE A 27 -4.63 6.64 2.24
C ILE A 27 -4.96 6.59 0.75
N ILE A 28 -6.11 6.04 0.36
CA ILE A 28 -6.54 6.00 -1.05
C ILE A 28 -6.59 7.42 -1.64
N ASP A 29 -7.19 8.36 -0.93
CA ASP A 29 -7.28 9.77 -1.36
C ASP A 29 -5.89 10.40 -1.48
N MET A 30 -5.00 10.14 -0.52
CA MET A 30 -3.62 10.63 -0.52
C MET A 30 -2.82 10.15 -1.74
N PHE A 31 -3.02 8.91 -2.19
CA PHE A 31 -2.37 8.41 -3.41
C PHE A 31 -2.80 9.17 -4.66
N ASP A 32 -4.09 9.48 -4.80
CA ASP A 32 -4.59 10.26 -5.94
C ASP A 32 -4.08 11.70 -5.87
N GLU A 33 -4.23 12.36 -4.71
CA GLU A 33 -3.92 13.79 -4.56
C GLU A 33 -2.41 14.09 -4.60
N LYS A 34 -1.58 13.29 -3.92
CA LYS A 34 -0.15 13.59 -3.77
C LYS A 34 0.71 12.94 -4.84
N TYR A 35 0.29 11.77 -5.33
CA TYR A 35 1.10 10.95 -6.23
C TYR A 35 0.51 10.81 -7.63
N ASN A 36 -0.74 11.27 -7.84
CA ASN A 36 -1.49 11.08 -9.07
C ASN A 36 -1.53 9.59 -9.47
N ILE A 37 -1.72 8.72 -8.47
CA ILE A 37 -1.85 7.27 -8.62
C ILE A 37 -3.25 6.89 -8.18
N LYS A 38 -4.06 6.40 -9.12
CA LYS A 38 -5.39 5.88 -8.80
C LYS A 38 -5.28 4.44 -8.34
N LEU A 39 -5.61 4.20 -7.07
CA LEU A 39 -5.69 2.84 -6.55
C LEU A 39 -6.97 2.17 -7.07
N THR A 40 -6.80 1.01 -7.69
CA THR A 40 -7.86 0.16 -8.23
C THR A 40 -7.78 -1.24 -7.63
N GLU A 41 -8.82 -2.05 -7.84
CA GLU A 41 -8.79 -3.45 -7.38
C GLU A 41 -7.63 -4.23 -8.04
N GLU A 42 -7.28 -3.87 -9.28
CA GLU A 42 -6.27 -4.56 -10.07
C GLU A 42 -4.85 -4.25 -9.57
N ASN A 43 -4.52 -2.99 -9.27
CA ASN A 43 -3.17 -2.61 -8.87
C ASN A 43 -2.93 -2.63 -7.35
N ALA A 44 -3.96 -2.43 -6.52
CA ALA A 44 -3.78 -2.11 -5.11
C ALA A 44 -4.52 -3.02 -4.12
N SER A 45 -5.26 -4.03 -4.59
CA SER A 45 -6.03 -4.92 -3.70
C SER A 45 -5.16 -5.58 -2.62
N MET A 46 -3.95 -6.02 -2.95
CA MET A 46 -3.02 -6.60 -1.98
C MET A 46 -2.53 -5.58 -0.96
N LEU A 47 -2.13 -4.38 -1.39
CA LEU A 47 -1.70 -3.30 -0.51
C LEU A 47 -2.80 -2.92 0.48
N ILE A 48 -4.02 -2.70 -0.01
CA ILE A 48 -5.16 -2.30 0.82
C ILE A 48 -5.52 -3.41 1.82
N THR A 49 -5.51 -4.68 1.41
CA THR A 49 -5.73 -5.79 2.34
C THR A 49 -4.63 -5.86 3.38
N HIS A 50 -3.36 -5.67 3.01
CA HIS A 50 -2.28 -5.70 3.98
C HIS A 50 -2.43 -4.58 5.01
N LEU A 51 -2.65 -3.33 4.58
CA LEU A 51 -2.87 -2.18 5.47
C LEU A 51 -4.04 -2.42 6.44
N ALA A 52 -5.16 -2.96 5.96
CA ALA A 52 -6.32 -3.31 6.78
C ALA A 52 -5.96 -4.26 7.92
N ILE A 53 -5.22 -5.33 7.62
CA ILE A 53 -4.87 -6.34 8.60
C ILE A 53 -3.75 -5.83 9.53
N SER A 54 -2.73 -5.14 8.99
CA SER A 54 -1.66 -4.51 9.78
C SER A 54 -2.22 -3.51 10.78
N PHE A 55 -3.14 -2.64 10.36
CA PHE A 55 -3.75 -1.65 11.27
C PHE A 55 -4.63 -2.31 12.33
N LYS A 56 -5.31 -3.41 11.98
CA LYS A 56 -6.02 -4.23 12.97
C LYS A 56 -5.06 -4.75 14.03
N ARG A 57 -3.96 -5.38 13.63
CA ARG A 57 -2.94 -5.93 14.54
C ARG A 57 -2.36 -4.85 15.45
N ILE A 58 -1.91 -3.73 14.86
CA ILE A 58 -1.39 -2.57 15.60
C ILE A 58 -2.41 -2.08 16.64
N LYS A 59 -3.68 -1.98 16.25
CA LYS A 59 -4.74 -1.52 17.16
C LYS A 59 -4.94 -2.45 18.37
N ILE A 60 -4.86 -3.77 18.16
CA ILE A 60 -5.10 -4.76 19.22
C ILE A 60 -3.81 -5.21 19.94
N GLY A 61 -2.66 -4.64 19.57
CA GLY A 61 -1.36 -4.97 20.15
C GLY A 61 -0.78 -6.31 19.69
N GLU A 62 -1.27 -6.86 18.57
CA GLU A 62 -0.68 -8.03 17.94
C GLU A 62 0.57 -7.64 17.14
N THR A 63 1.55 -8.55 17.11
CA THR A 63 2.79 -8.40 16.37
C THR A 63 2.93 -9.48 15.30
N VAL A 64 3.69 -9.16 14.26
CA VAL A 64 4.15 -10.14 13.27
C VAL A 64 5.65 -10.35 13.43
N ASN A 65 6.13 -11.51 12.97
CA ASN A 65 7.56 -11.70 12.81
C ASN A 65 8.08 -10.75 11.71
N PRO A 66 9.26 -10.15 11.90
CA PRO A 66 9.89 -9.34 10.86
C PRO A 66 10.07 -10.15 9.57
N ILE A 67 10.13 -9.44 8.44
CA ILE A 67 10.63 -10.03 7.19
C ILE A 67 12.04 -10.56 7.42
N GLU A 68 12.33 -11.74 6.88
CA GLU A 68 13.68 -12.30 6.88
C GLU A 68 14.67 -11.35 6.20
N GLU A 69 15.85 -11.13 6.80
CA GLU A 69 16.77 -10.10 6.34
C GLU A 69 17.14 -10.23 4.85
N ILE A 70 17.30 -11.47 4.34
CA ILE A 70 17.59 -11.76 2.94
C ILE A 70 16.49 -11.22 2.02
N MET A 71 15.23 -11.44 2.37
CA MET A 71 14.09 -10.91 1.62
C MET A 71 14.03 -9.37 1.70
N TYR A 72 14.42 -8.81 2.84
CA TYR A 72 14.45 -7.35 3.02
C TYR A 72 15.62 -6.68 2.27
N GLU A 73 16.74 -7.37 2.07
CA GLU A 73 17.81 -6.95 1.16
C GLU A 73 17.31 -6.82 -0.28
N GLU A 74 16.54 -7.80 -0.77
CA GLU A 74 15.93 -7.74 -2.10
C GLU A 74 14.98 -6.55 -2.24
N ILE A 75 14.13 -6.32 -1.23
CA ILE A 75 13.22 -5.16 -1.20
C ILE A 75 14.01 -3.84 -1.22
N ARG A 76 15.12 -3.75 -0.50
CA ARG A 76 15.98 -2.54 -0.47
C ARG A 76 16.73 -2.30 -1.78
N ALA A 77 16.99 -3.36 -2.55
CA ALA A 77 17.62 -3.26 -3.87
C ALA A 77 16.65 -2.81 -4.97
N ASP A 78 15.34 -2.83 -4.71
CA ASP A 78 14.30 -2.38 -5.63
C ASP A 78 14.50 -0.90 -6.02
N LYS A 79 14.44 -0.61 -7.33
CA LYS A 79 14.56 0.76 -7.87
C LYS A 79 13.54 1.73 -7.26
N ASN A 80 12.38 1.23 -6.85
CA ASN A 80 11.26 1.97 -6.29
C ASN A 80 11.33 2.09 -4.76
N TYR A 81 12.31 1.44 -4.09
CA TYR A 81 12.41 1.42 -2.62
C TYR A 81 12.37 2.80 -1.99
N LYS A 82 13.15 3.77 -2.50
CA LYS A 82 13.17 5.14 -1.94
C LYS A 82 11.82 5.84 -2.05
N LYS A 83 11.11 5.63 -3.15
CA LYS A 83 9.76 6.18 -3.35
C LYS A 83 8.75 5.48 -2.45
N ALA A 84 8.84 4.16 -2.31
CA ALA A 84 8.04 3.39 -1.38
C ALA A 84 8.26 3.82 0.08
N GLU A 85 9.49 4.10 0.49
CA GLU A 85 9.78 4.60 1.83
C GLU A 85 9.19 6.00 2.07
N ALA A 86 9.25 6.89 1.09
CA ALA A 86 8.60 8.20 1.17
C ALA A 86 7.08 8.09 1.30
N ILE A 87 6.44 7.23 0.49
CA ILE A 87 5.00 6.95 0.58
C ILE A 87 4.66 6.34 1.94
N PHE A 88 5.46 5.40 2.45
CA PHE A 88 5.25 4.83 3.78
C PHE A 88 5.24 5.91 4.87
N LYS A 89 6.18 6.87 4.81
CA LYS A 89 6.21 7.99 5.76
C LYS A 89 4.97 8.87 5.64
N ASP A 90 4.48 9.10 4.42
CA ASP A 90 3.23 9.82 4.22
C ASP A 90 2.00 9.07 4.72
N ILE A 91 2.00 7.73 4.64
CA ILE A 91 0.95 6.90 5.25
C ILE A 91 0.91 7.14 6.76
N GLU A 92 2.07 7.08 7.45
CA GLU A 92 2.15 7.34 8.89
C GLU A 92 1.62 8.74 9.26
N VAL A 93 1.98 9.76 8.48
CA VAL A 93 1.49 11.14 8.66
C VAL A 93 -0.02 11.22 8.41
N THR A 94 -0.53 10.59 7.35
CA THR A 94 -1.94 10.61 6.94
C THR A 94 -2.86 10.03 8.00
N ILE A 95 -2.43 8.94 8.66
CA ILE A 95 -3.20 8.28 9.72
C ILE A 95 -2.85 8.79 11.12
N GLY A 96 -1.83 9.64 11.25
CA GLY A 96 -1.34 10.19 12.52
C GLY A 96 -0.78 9.14 13.48
N LYS A 97 -0.21 8.05 12.98
CA LYS A 97 0.31 6.93 13.79
C LYS A 97 1.63 6.43 13.21
N SER A 98 2.56 6.09 14.10
CA SER A 98 3.75 5.34 13.73
C SER A 98 3.40 3.87 13.52
N ILE A 99 3.96 3.26 12.48
CA ILE A 99 3.86 1.84 12.19
C ILE A 99 5.18 1.20 12.61
N ASN A 100 5.10 0.06 13.32
CA ASN A 100 6.30 -0.62 13.81
C ASN A 100 7.13 -1.23 12.66
N ASP A 101 8.42 -1.48 12.93
CA ASP A 101 9.36 -1.99 11.91
C ASP A 101 8.98 -3.37 11.37
N ASN A 102 8.32 -4.21 12.17
CA ASN A 102 7.89 -5.55 11.74
C ASN A 102 6.84 -5.47 10.63
N GLU A 103 6.01 -4.41 10.61
CA GLU A 103 5.02 -4.15 9.56
C GLU A 103 5.61 -3.33 8.40
N LYS A 104 6.59 -2.46 8.67
CA LYS A 104 7.22 -1.59 7.67
C LYS A 104 7.72 -2.37 6.46
N GLY A 105 8.43 -3.48 6.68
CA GLY A 105 8.99 -4.28 5.59
C GLY A 105 7.92 -4.77 4.60
N PHE A 106 6.81 -5.30 5.12
CA PHE A 106 5.74 -5.84 4.28
C PHE A 106 4.96 -4.74 3.54
N ILE A 107 4.75 -3.60 4.20
CA ILE A 107 4.10 -2.46 3.56
C ILE A 107 4.99 -1.92 2.43
N ILE A 108 6.29 -1.74 2.67
CA ILE A 108 7.23 -1.32 1.62
C ILE A 108 7.25 -2.30 0.45
N MET A 109 7.25 -3.61 0.72
CA MET A 109 7.16 -4.64 -0.32
C MET A 109 5.93 -4.44 -1.23
N HIS A 110 4.74 -4.26 -0.62
CA HIS A 110 3.51 -4.03 -1.40
C HIS A 110 3.52 -2.68 -2.13
N LEU A 111 4.16 -1.65 -1.57
CA LEU A 111 4.36 -0.36 -2.26
C LEU A 111 5.29 -0.50 -3.46
N CYS A 112 6.40 -1.23 -3.34
CA CYS A 112 7.29 -1.52 -4.47
C CYS A 112 6.57 -2.28 -5.59
N SER A 113 5.70 -3.23 -5.23
CA SER A 113 4.87 -3.97 -6.20
C SER A 113 3.86 -3.05 -6.91
N LEU A 114 3.17 -2.17 -6.19
CA LEU A 114 2.27 -1.18 -6.77
C LEU A 114 3.01 -0.26 -7.76
N LEU A 115 4.16 0.28 -7.34
CA LEU A 115 4.95 1.20 -8.14
C LEU A 115 5.53 0.55 -9.41
N HIS A 116 5.83 -0.75 -9.37
CA HIS A 116 6.25 -1.49 -10.56
C HIS A 116 5.16 -1.53 -11.64
N ASN A 117 3.90 -1.75 -11.24
CA ASN A 117 2.77 -1.77 -12.16
C ASN A 117 2.54 -0.37 -12.78
N GLU A 118 2.71 0.69 -11.99
CA GLU A 118 2.61 2.07 -12.46
C GLU A 118 3.72 2.44 -13.45
N ASP A 119 4.94 1.91 -13.27
CA ASP A 119 6.03 2.10 -14.21
C ASP A 119 5.78 1.36 -15.53
N THR A 120 5.21 0.15 -15.49
CA THR A 120 4.91 -0.62 -16.71
C THR A 120 3.85 0.08 -17.54
N ASP A 121 2.80 0.60 -16.92
CA ASP A 121 1.69 1.25 -17.63
C ASP A 121 2.15 2.50 -18.39
N LYS A 122 3.01 3.33 -17.78
CA LYS A 122 3.59 4.52 -18.43
C LYS A 122 4.49 4.19 -19.62
N ASN A 123 5.22 3.08 -19.56
CA ASN A 123 6.10 2.66 -20.66
C ASN A 123 5.32 2.09 -21.86
N THR A 124 4.11 1.57 -21.66
CA THR A 124 3.23 1.13 -22.75
C THR A 124 2.68 2.30 -23.56
N ASP A 125 2.30 3.41 -22.90
CA ASP A 125 1.77 4.60 -23.59
C ASP A 125 2.83 5.31 -24.45
N GLU A 126 4.10 5.33 -24.03
CA GLU A 126 5.19 5.96 -24.79
C GLU A 126 5.59 5.16 -26.05
N ASN A 127 5.34 3.86 -26.10
CA ASN A 127 5.67 3.01 -27.25
C ASN A 127 4.62 3.03 -28.36
N ILE A 128 3.40 3.53 -28.10
CA ILE A 128 2.34 3.63 -29.12
C ILE A 128 2.55 4.85 -30.05
N ILE A 129 3.33 5.85 -29.62
CA ILE A 129 3.52 7.11 -30.35
C ILE A 129 4.72 7.06 -31.33
N LYS A 130 5.53 5.98 -31.33
CA LYS A 130 6.74 5.89 -32.17
C LYS A 130 6.57 5.19 -33.52
N ASP A 131 5.38 4.67 -33.83
CA ASP A 131 5.11 3.92 -35.07
C ASP A 131 4.11 4.61 -36.04
N VAL A 132 4.10 5.95 -36.10
CA VAL A 132 3.39 6.73 -37.15
C VAL A 132 4.34 7.62 -37.93
#